data_AF-A0A2V3ZLZ4-F1
#
_entry.id   AF-A0A2V3ZLZ4-F1
#
_cell.length_a   1.000
_cell.length_b   1.000
_cell.length_c   1.000
_cell.angle_alpha   90.00
_cell.angle_beta   90.00
_cell.angle_gamma   90.00
#
_symmetry.space_group_name_H-M   'P 1'
#
loop_
_entity.id
_entity.type
_entity.pdbx_description
1 polymer ?
#
loop_
_entity_poly.entity_id
_entity_poly.type
_entity_poly.pdbx_seq_one_letter_code
_entity_poly.pdbx_strand_id
1 'polypeptide(L)'
;MITLVGGLIFVIVLFALIWFFCKQFLLRHGVKEQVSERATELATWTFAGVAIGLVFAVLGAFILGPWAFYRTLRGHDAPVSEGAAIWWGFGIVTLSLGITAAGFLGFLKLVGAY
;
A
#
# COMPACT_ATOMS: atom_id res chain seq x y z
N MET A 1 3.75 26.02 1.45
CA MET A 1 2.37 25.67 1.86
C MET A 1 1.71 24.75 0.84
N ILE A 2 1.49 25.17 -0.42
CA ILE A 2 0.81 24.36 -1.44
C ILE A 2 1.48 23.00 -1.71
N THR A 3 2.82 22.97 -1.82
CA THR A 3 3.59 21.73 -2.01
C THR A 3 3.47 20.76 -0.83
N LEU A 4 3.41 21.28 0.40
CA LEU A 4 3.29 20.49 1.63
C LEU A 4 1.88 19.91 1.76
N VAL A 5 0.85 20.71 1.46
CA VAL A 5 -0.55 20.26 1.40
C VAL A 5 -0.74 19.21 0.30
N GLY A 6 -0.20 19.45 -0.90
CA GLY A 6 -0.24 18.49 -2.00
C GLY A 6 0.42 17.16 -1.64
N GLY A 7 1.64 17.21 -1.10
CA GLY A 7 2.35 16.01 -0.65
C GLY A 7 1.58 15.23 0.42
N LEU A 8 0.99 15.91 1.40
CA LEU A 8 0.18 15.27 2.43
C LEU A 8 -1.06 14.58 1.85
N ILE A 9 -1.73 15.20 0.88
CA ILE A 9 -2.88 14.59 0.19
C ILE A 9 -2.45 13.29 -0.51
N PHE A 10 -1.30 13.27 -1.20
CA PHE A 10 -0.81 12.07 -1.85
C PHE A 10 -0.47 10.94 -0.86
N VAL A 11 0.07 11.28 0.31
CA VAL A 11 0.30 10.31 1.38
C VAL A 11 -1.00 9.71 1.91
N ILE A 12 -2.02 10.55 2.15
CA ILE A 12 -3.34 10.09 2.60
C ILE A 12 -3.98 9.18 1.54
N VAL A 13 -3.92 9.57 0.27
CA VAL A 13 -4.45 8.77 -0.85
C VAL A 13 -3.71 7.43 -0.97
N LEU A 14 -2.38 7.43 -0.87
CA LEU A 14 -1.59 6.20 -0.93
C LEU A 14 -1.97 5.24 0.21
N PHE A 15 -2.07 5.75 1.44
CA PHE A 15 -2.48 4.93 2.59
C PHE A 15 -3.90 4.38 2.39
N ALA A 16 -4.84 5.21 1.95
CA ALA A 16 -6.22 4.80 1.69
C ALA A 16 -6.32 3.73 0.61
N LEU A 17 -5.51 3.82 -0.46
CA LEU A 17 -5.42 2.80 -1.50
C LEU A 17 -4.89 1.48 -0.97
N ILE A 18 -3.76 1.50 -0.24
CA ILE A 18 -3.18 0.31 0.38
C ILE A 18 -4.23 -0.34 1.30
N TRP A 19 -4.89 0.44 2.16
CA TRP A 19 -5.95 -0.03 3.03
C TRP A 19 -7.11 -0.67 2.27
N PHE A 20 -7.59 -0.01 1.22
CA PHE A 20 -8.68 -0.51 0.40
C PHE A 20 -8.33 -1.86 -0.24
N PHE A 21 -7.13 -1.99 -0.80
CA PHE A 21 -6.68 -3.23 -1.40
C PHE A 21 -6.46 -4.33 -0.36
N CYS A 22 -5.88 -4.03 0.81
CA CYS A 22 -5.76 -4.98 1.92
C CYS A 22 -7.13 -5.49 2.38
N LYS A 23 -8.12 -4.60 2.51
CA LYS A 23 -9.50 -4.97 2.86
C LYS A 23 -10.12 -5.87 1.80
N GLN A 24 -9.99 -5.53 0.51
CA GLN A 24 -10.50 -6.36 -0.59
C GLN A 24 -9.82 -7.73 -0.63
N PHE A 25 -8.52 -7.78 -0.40
CA PHE A 25 -7.75 -9.02 -0.31
C PHE A 25 -8.31 -9.92 0.80
N LEU A 26 -8.47 -9.39 2.02
CA LEU A 26 -9.00 -10.15 3.16
C LEU A 26 -10.42 -10.68 2.88
N LEU A 27 -11.30 -9.84 2.33
CA LEU A 27 -12.67 -10.23 1.97
C LEU A 27 -12.71 -11.36 0.93
N ARG A 28 -11.85 -11.29 -0.10
CA ARG A 28 -11.77 -12.34 -1.14
C ARG A 28 -11.24 -13.66 -0.61
N HIS A 29 -10.41 -13.62 0.44
CA HIS A 29 -9.86 -14.80 1.09
C HIS A 29 -10.69 -15.28 2.29
N GLY A 30 -11.94 -14.84 2.42
CA GLY A 30 -12.90 -15.36 3.39
C GLY A 30 -12.77 -14.78 4.80
N VAL A 31 -11.87 -13.82 5.03
CA VAL A 31 -11.72 -13.15 6.32
C VAL A 31 -12.81 -12.08 6.46
N LYS A 32 -13.86 -12.42 7.21
CA LYS A 32 -15.02 -11.55 7.45
C LYS A 32 -15.02 -10.92 8.84
N GLU A 33 -14.37 -11.58 9.79
CA GLU A 33 -14.32 -11.12 11.19
C GLU A 33 -13.27 -10.02 11.36
N GLN A 34 -13.68 -8.91 11.99
CA GLN A 34 -12.82 -7.75 12.27
C GLN A 34 -12.04 -7.24 11.04
N VAL A 35 -12.62 -7.38 9.83
CA VAL A 35 -11.89 -7.13 8.58
C VAL A 35 -11.35 -5.70 8.47
N SER A 36 -12.04 -4.72 9.04
CA SER A 36 -11.59 -3.33 9.05
C SER A 36 -10.35 -3.13 9.91
N GLU A 37 -10.30 -3.78 11.07
CA GLU A 37 -9.19 -3.68 12.02
C GLU A 37 -7.96 -4.41 11.47
N ARG A 38 -8.17 -5.65 10.98
CA ARG A 38 -7.14 -6.43 10.30
C ARG A 38 -6.59 -5.72 9.06
N ALA A 39 -7.46 -5.14 8.23
CA ALA A 39 -7.02 -4.36 7.07
C ALA A 39 -6.21 -3.12 7.47
N THR A 40 -6.57 -2.47 8.58
CA THR A 40 -5.84 -1.30 9.10
C THR A 40 -4.45 -1.68 9.59
N GLU A 41 -4.33 -2.79 10.31
CA GLU A 41 -3.03 -3.31 10.74
C GLU A 41 -2.16 -3.69 9.53
N LEU A 42 -2.72 -4.47 8.59
CA LEU A 42 -2.03 -4.87 7.35
C LEU A 42 -1.55 -3.64 6.56
N ALA A 43 -2.41 -2.64 6.40
CA ALA A 43 -2.11 -1.43 5.67
C ALA A 43 -1.05 -0.58 6.37
N THR A 44 -1.10 -0.47 7.71
CA THR A 44 -0.12 0.29 8.50
C THR A 44 1.27 -0.28 8.34
N TRP A 45 1.43 -1.59 8.50
CA TRP A 45 2.73 -2.24 8.32
C TRP A 45 3.22 -2.21 6.87
N THR A 46 2.33 -2.41 5.90
CA THR A 46 2.66 -2.30 4.47
C THR A 46 3.12 -0.89 4.12
N PHE A 47 2.39 0.13 4.59
CA PHE A 47 2.72 1.53 4.37
C PHE A 47 4.04 1.91 5.06
N ALA A 48 4.28 1.44 6.28
CA ALA A 48 5.57 1.61 6.95
C ALA A 48 6.71 0.97 6.16
N GLY A 49 6.52 -0.24 5.63
CA GLY A 49 7.48 -0.90 4.74
C GLY A 49 7.76 -0.10 3.47
N VAL A 50 6.72 0.44 2.83
CA VAL A 50 6.85 1.34 1.66
C VAL A 50 7.60 2.62 2.01
N ALA A 51 7.25 3.26 3.12
CA ALA A 51 7.85 4.52 3.56
C ALA A 51 9.33 4.36 3.92
N ILE A 52 9.67 3.33 4.70
CA ILE A 52 11.07 3.00 5.02
C ILE A 52 11.82 2.61 3.75
N GLY A 53 11.21 1.80 2.89
CA GLY A 53 11.79 1.38 1.62
C GLY A 53 12.18 2.57 0.75
N LEU A 54 11.27 3.53 0.57
CA LEU A 54 11.51 4.77 -0.16
C LEU A 54 12.73 5.56 0.34
N VAL A 55 13.00 5.56 1.65
CA VAL A 55 14.16 6.24 2.25
C VAL A 55 15.48 5.59 1.82
N PHE A 56 15.53 4.26 1.71
CA PHE A 56 16.77 3.53 1.38
C PHE A 56 17.05 3.44 -0.12
N ALA A 57 16.02 3.31 -0.95
CA ALA A 57 16.03 3.43 -2.41
C ALA A 57 14.60 3.29 -2.91
N VAL A 58 14.19 3.91 -4.03
CA VAL A 58 12.84 3.72 -4.59
C VAL A 58 12.49 2.23 -4.76
N LEU A 59 13.47 1.38 -5.08
CA LEU A 59 13.32 -0.08 -5.17
C LEU A 59 13.05 -0.76 -3.81
N GLY A 60 13.52 -0.18 -2.71
CA GLY A 60 13.32 -0.69 -1.35
C GLY A 60 11.85 -0.76 -0.96
N ALA A 61 11.00 0.14 -1.48
CA ALA A 61 9.56 0.10 -1.23
C ALA A 61 8.88 -1.15 -1.80
N PHE A 62 9.36 -1.64 -2.94
CA PHE A 62 8.87 -2.84 -3.61
C PHE A 62 9.34 -4.14 -2.95
N ILE A 63 10.30 -4.05 -2.02
CA ILE A 63 10.80 -5.20 -1.26
C ILE A 63 10.22 -5.17 0.15
N LEU A 64 10.39 -4.05 0.86
CA LEU A 64 9.98 -3.90 2.26
C LEU A 64 8.45 -3.80 2.43
N GLY A 65 7.74 -3.17 1.49
CA GLY A 65 6.27 -3.11 1.51
C GLY A 65 5.65 -4.51 1.44
N PRO A 66 5.96 -5.32 0.41
CA PRO A 66 5.44 -6.68 0.29
C PRO A 66 5.91 -7.62 1.41
N TRP A 67 7.15 -7.45 1.88
CA TRP A 67 7.66 -8.21 3.02
C TRP A 67 6.88 -7.90 4.31
N ALA A 68 6.60 -6.63 4.58
CA ALA A 68 5.82 -6.21 5.74
C ALA A 68 4.38 -6.75 5.65
N PHE A 69 3.75 -6.65 4.48
CA PHE A 69 2.43 -7.24 4.21
C PHE A 69 2.42 -8.74 4.53
N TYR A 70 3.38 -9.50 3.98
CA TYR A 70 3.50 -10.94 4.20
C TYR A 70 3.64 -11.27 5.68
N ARG A 71 4.52 -10.55 6.39
CA ARG A 71 4.75 -10.77 7.83
C ARG A 71 3.49 -10.52 8.65
N THR A 72 2.76 -9.45 8.38
CA THR A 72 1.52 -9.15 9.10
C THR A 72 0.43 -10.15 8.75
N LEU A 73 0.34 -10.56 7.48
CA LEU A 73 -0.65 -11.55 7.04
C LEU A 73 -0.48 -12.91 7.73
N ARG A 74 0.77 -13.33 7.98
CA ARG A 74 1.05 -14.56 8.75
C ARG A 74 0.50 -14.54 10.17
N GLY A 75 0.30 -13.35 10.75
CA GLY A 75 -0.33 -13.20 12.07
C GLY A 75 -1.85 -13.34 12.04
N HIS A 76 -2.48 -13.40 10.86
CA HIS A 76 -3.94 -13.35 10.70
C HIS A 76 -4.58 -14.68 10.23
N ASP A 77 -3.80 -15.77 10.16
CA ASP A 77 -4.24 -17.13 9.76
C ASP A 77 -5.06 -17.17 8.46
N ALA A 78 -4.73 -16.30 7.50
CA ALA A 78 -5.41 -16.30 6.21
C ALA A 78 -5.04 -17.58 5.40
N PRO A 79 -6.00 -18.26 4.75
CA PRO A 79 -5.77 -19.50 4.00
C PRO A 79 -5.13 -19.21 2.63
N VAL A 80 -3.92 -18.66 2.63
CA VAL A 80 -3.19 -18.23 1.43
C VAL A 80 -1.80 -18.84 1.44
N SER A 81 -1.41 -19.49 0.33
CA SER A 81 -0.06 -20.04 0.19
C SER A 81 1.01 -18.94 0.30
N GLU A 82 2.20 -19.28 0.81
CA GLU A 82 3.27 -18.30 1.06
C GLU A 82 3.67 -17.54 -0.22
N GLY A 83 3.79 -18.23 -1.35
CA GLY A 83 4.12 -17.61 -2.63
C GLY A 83 3.02 -16.65 -3.11
N ALA A 84 1.75 -17.00 -2.93
CA ALA A 84 0.64 -16.12 -3.29
C ALA A 84 0.61 -14.86 -2.41
N ALA A 85 0.90 -14.99 -1.11
CA ALA A 85 0.93 -13.85 -0.19
C ALA A 85 1.97 -12.80 -0.58
N ILE A 86 3.16 -13.24 -1.03
CA ILE A 86 4.22 -12.34 -1.52
C ILE A 86 3.76 -11.61 -2.80
N TRP A 87 3.21 -12.35 -3.77
CA TRP A 87 2.70 -11.78 -5.02
C TRP A 87 1.55 -10.80 -4.79
N TRP A 88 0.67 -11.07 -3.84
CA TRP A 88 -0.39 -10.15 -3.44
C TRP A 88 0.16 -8.89 -2.79
N GLY A 89 1.10 -9.02 -1.85
CA GLY A 89 1.77 -7.85 -1.25
C GLY A 89 2.46 -6.98 -2.30
N PHE A 90 3.17 -7.61 -3.25
CA PHE A 90 3.81 -6.92 -4.37
C PHE A 90 2.80 -6.23 -5.28
N GLY A 91 1.72 -6.92 -5.62
CA GLY A 91 0.63 -6.38 -6.44
C GLY A 91 -0.01 -5.16 -5.79
N ILE A 92 -0.34 -5.22 -4.50
CA ILE A 92 -0.94 -4.12 -3.73
C ILE A 92 -0.01 -2.90 -3.71
N VAL A 93 1.27 -3.09 -3.38
CA VAL A 93 2.25 -2.00 -3.35
C VAL A 93 2.42 -1.38 -4.73
N THR A 94 2.57 -2.21 -5.77
CA THR A 94 2.78 -1.74 -7.15
C THR A 94 1.57 -0.97 -7.68
N LEU A 95 0.35 -1.49 -7.49
CA LEU A 95 -0.88 -0.81 -7.88
C LEU A 95 -1.06 0.50 -7.13
N SER A 96 -0.83 0.51 -5.81
CA SER A 96 -1.03 1.71 -5.00
C SER A 96 -0.05 2.81 -5.40
N LEU A 97 1.24 2.48 -5.51
CA LEU A 97 2.26 3.42 -5.97
C LEU A 97 2.01 3.86 -7.42
N GLY A 98 1.59 2.96 -8.30
CA GLY A 98 1.28 3.27 -9.69
C GLY A 98 0.13 4.26 -9.83
N ILE A 99 -0.96 4.06 -9.08
CA ILE A 99 -2.11 4.98 -9.06
C ILE A 99 -1.70 6.34 -8.47
N THR A 100 -0.95 6.34 -7.36
CA THR A 100 -0.46 7.58 -6.75
C THR A 100 0.46 8.35 -7.70
N ALA A 101 1.39 7.66 -8.38
CA ALA A 101 2.28 8.26 -9.36
C ALA A 101 1.52 8.83 -10.58
N ALA A 102 0.55 8.08 -11.11
CA ALA A 102 -0.31 8.55 -12.20
C ALA A 102 -1.12 9.80 -11.78
N GLY A 103 -1.69 9.80 -10.57
CA GLY A 103 -2.37 10.96 -10.01
C GLY A 103 -1.45 12.16 -9.83
N PHE A 104 -0.21 11.93 -9.41
CA PHE A 104 0.81 12.99 -9.28
C PHE A 104 1.19 13.60 -10.63
N LEU A 105 1.42 12.77 -11.65
CA LEU A 105 1.68 13.25 -13.02
C LEU A 105 0.49 14.04 -13.58
N GLY A 106 -0.74 13.57 -13.34
CA GLY A 106 -1.96 14.30 -13.69
C GLY A 106 -2.05 15.66 -13.01
N PHE A 107 -1.73 15.74 -11.71
CA PHE A 107 -1.68 16.98 -10.95
C PHE A 107 -0.62 17.95 -11.50
N LEU A 108 0.59 17.47 -11.80
CA LEU A 108 1.65 18.30 -12.37
C LEU A 108 1.24 18.91 -13.71
N LYS A 109 0.57 18.13 -14.57
CA LYS A 109 0.00 18.63 -15.82
C LYS A 109 -1.06 19.71 -15.59
N LEU A 110 -1.94 19.54 -14.58
CA LEU A 110 -2.97 20.53 -14.24
C LEU A 110 -2.39 21.84 -13.70
N VAL A 111 -1.25 21.79 -13.03
CA VAL A 111 -0.55 22.97 -12.49
C VAL A 111 0.39 23.62 -13.52
N GLY A 112 0.51 23.05 -14.72
CA GLY A 112 1.33 23.60 -15.81
C GLY A 112 2.83 23.39 -15.61
N ALA A 113 3.22 22.36 -14.86
CA ALA A 113 4.63 22.04 -14.62
C ALA A 113 5.35 21.50 -15.87
N TYR A 114 4.58 21.06 -16.89
CA TYR A 114 5.02 20.73 -18.25
C TYR A 114 3.83 20.66 -19.20
#